data_AF-A0A699VEY4-F1
#
_entry.id   AF-A0A699VEY4-F1
#
_cell.length_a   1.000
_cell.length_b   1.000
_cell.length_c   1.000
_cell.angle_alpha   90.00
_cell.angle_beta   90.00
_cell.angle_gamma   90.00
#
_symmetry.space_group_name_H-M   'P 1'
#
loop_
_entity.id
_entity.type
_entity.pdbx_description
1 polymer ?
#
loop_
_entity_poly.entity_id
_entity_poly.type
_entity_poly.pdbx_seq_one_letter_code
_entity_poly.pdbx_strand_id
1 'polypeptide(L)'
;TEGDKIFLDFNLRERPRLSKFTFSGISKGQGEDLEKKIKLIRGKVVTDALLSNTRTQVRKFYTNKGFLDTKVVIRQVADCVALKIDVDKGSKVRIHEIAFEGDKAFKDGKLKKQFKKTKERKPYKFLTPGKYQASEYEEDKKKLVDFYNNEGYRDASIVSDTLIRDE
;
A
#
# COMPACT_ATOMS: atom_id res chain seq x y z
N THR A 1 61.10 -17.76 20.97
CA THR A 1 60.25 -16.56 20.83
C THR A 1 59.06 -16.91 19.95
N GLU A 2 58.08 -17.62 20.51
CA GLU A 2 56.81 -18.00 19.84
C GLU A 2 55.65 -17.96 20.85
N GLY A 3 55.67 -17.00 21.78
CA GLY A 3 54.68 -16.90 22.87
C GLY A 3 53.59 -15.83 22.68
N ASP A 4 53.73 -14.92 21.72
CA ASP A 4 52.88 -13.72 21.60
C ASP A 4 52.19 -13.59 20.23
N LYS A 5 51.62 -14.68 19.70
CA LYS A 5 50.84 -14.61 18.45
C LYS A 5 49.36 -14.90 18.73
N ILE A 6 48.55 -13.85 18.64
CA ILE A 6 47.08 -13.95 18.66
C ILE A 6 46.60 -14.13 17.23
N PHE A 7 45.88 -15.21 16.97
CA PHE A 7 45.22 -15.45 15.68
C PHE A 7 43.75 -15.02 15.78
N LEU A 8 43.30 -14.21 14.83
CA LEU A 8 41.90 -13.86 14.66
C LEU A 8 41.36 -14.59 13.42
N ASP A 9 40.52 -15.60 13.65
CA ASP A 9 39.83 -16.32 12.58
C ASP A 9 38.49 -15.67 12.28
N PHE A 10 38.33 -15.13 11.07
CA PHE A 10 37.08 -14.57 10.58
C PHE A 10 36.36 -15.58 9.69
N ASN A 11 35.31 -16.21 10.22
CA ASN A 11 34.40 -17.04 9.43
C ASN A 11 33.38 -16.14 8.70
N LEU A 12 33.71 -15.73 7.47
CA LEU A 12 32.85 -14.91 6.63
C LEU A 12 32.04 -15.77 5.66
N ARG A 13 30.74 -15.47 5.52
CA ARG A 13 29.89 -16.01 4.46
C ARG A 13 29.37 -14.88 3.60
N GLU A 14 29.68 -14.91 2.31
CA GLU A 14 29.14 -13.92 1.38
C GLU A 14 27.62 -13.98 1.32
N ARG A 15 26.99 -12.81 1.27
CA ARG A 15 25.54 -12.73 1.10
C ARG A 15 25.18 -13.01 -0.37
N PRO A 16 24.09 -13.75 -0.61
CA PRO A 16 23.68 -14.07 -1.96
C PRO A 16 23.30 -12.79 -2.73
N ARG A 17 23.76 -12.68 -3.98
CA ARG A 17 23.47 -11.57 -4.90
C ARG A 17 22.40 -11.92 -5.90
N LEU A 18 21.37 -11.09 -6.03
CA LEU A 18 20.21 -11.34 -6.88
C LEU A 18 20.57 -11.63 -8.34
N SER A 19 20.37 -12.86 -8.82
CA SER A 19 20.59 -13.23 -10.22
C SER A 19 19.36 -12.95 -11.08
N LYS A 20 18.18 -13.32 -10.59
CA LYS A 20 16.89 -13.19 -11.28
C LYS A 20 15.76 -12.96 -10.29
N PHE A 21 14.66 -12.37 -10.73
CA PHE A 21 13.40 -12.43 -10.01
C PHE A 21 12.26 -12.70 -10.96
N THR A 22 11.18 -13.26 -10.42
CA THR A 22 9.96 -13.58 -11.18
C THR A 22 8.75 -13.24 -10.34
N PHE A 23 7.68 -12.77 -10.99
CA PHE A 23 6.37 -12.59 -10.36
C PHE A 23 5.45 -13.75 -10.71
N SER A 24 4.63 -14.17 -9.75
CA SER A 24 3.55 -15.13 -9.95
C SER A 24 2.23 -14.60 -9.38
N GLY A 25 1.09 -15.14 -9.82
CA GLY A 25 -0.25 -14.71 -9.38
C GLY A 25 -0.77 -13.41 -10.02
N ILE A 26 -0.02 -12.84 -10.98
CA ILE A 26 -0.34 -11.58 -11.65
C ILE A 26 -0.16 -11.69 -13.16
N SER A 27 -0.80 -10.79 -13.92
CA SER A 27 -0.65 -10.78 -15.37
C SER A 27 0.72 -10.25 -15.78
N LYS A 28 1.20 -10.63 -16.97
CA LYS A 28 2.51 -10.22 -17.50
C LYS A 28 2.72 -8.70 -17.47
N GLY A 29 1.74 -7.93 -17.96
CA GLY A 29 1.80 -6.46 -17.95
C GLY A 29 1.86 -5.86 -16.53
N GLN A 30 1.19 -6.46 -15.55
CA GLN A 30 1.31 -6.02 -14.15
C GLN A 30 2.71 -6.31 -13.57
N GLY A 31 3.32 -7.43 -13.97
CA GLY A 31 4.70 -7.75 -13.62
C GLY A 31 5.68 -6.74 -14.18
N GLU A 32 5.52 -6.34 -15.45
CA GLU A 32 6.36 -5.31 -16.09
C GLU A 32 6.19 -3.93 -15.43
N ASP A 33 4.97 -3.54 -15.08
CA ASP A 33 4.69 -2.29 -14.33
C ASP A 33 5.38 -2.29 -12.96
N LEU A 34 5.34 -3.42 -12.25
CA LEU A 34 5.97 -3.58 -10.95
C LEU A 34 7.50 -3.59 -11.06
N GLU A 35 8.05 -4.25 -12.07
CA GLU A 35 9.49 -4.25 -12.35
C GLU A 35 10.02 -2.83 -12.60
N LYS A 36 9.27 -1.99 -13.32
CA LYS A 36 9.65 -0.57 -13.51
C LYS A 36 9.59 0.25 -12.23
N LYS A 37 8.67 -0.07 -11.31
CA LYS A 37 8.48 0.67 -10.04
C LYS A 37 9.41 0.22 -8.93
N ILE A 38 9.68 -1.08 -8.87
CA ILE A 38 10.52 -1.67 -7.85
C ILE A 38 11.95 -1.59 -8.37
N LYS A 39 12.82 -0.87 -7.65
CA LYS A 39 14.24 -0.72 -7.99
C LYS A 39 15.04 -2.01 -7.72
N LEU A 40 14.52 -3.17 -8.16
CA LEU A 40 15.17 -4.47 -8.05
C LEU A 40 16.11 -4.64 -9.24
N ILE A 41 17.40 -4.42 -9.01
CA ILE A 41 18.43 -4.56 -10.03
C ILE A 41 19.18 -5.87 -9.77
N ARG A 42 19.50 -6.60 -10.84
CA ARG A 42 20.35 -7.80 -10.78
C ARG A 42 21.72 -7.45 -10.19
N GLY A 43 22.35 -8.39 -9.50
CA GLY A 43 23.64 -8.24 -8.82
C GLY A 43 23.58 -7.57 -7.45
N LYS A 44 22.43 -7.02 -7.05
CA LYS A 44 22.24 -6.41 -5.73
C LYS A 44 22.22 -7.46 -4.63
N VAL A 45 22.86 -7.17 -3.51
CA VAL A 45 22.86 -8.04 -2.33
C VAL A 45 21.44 -8.23 -1.82
N VAL A 46 21.03 -9.48 -1.65
CA VAL A 46 19.72 -9.80 -1.06
C VAL A 46 19.82 -9.59 0.44
N THR A 47 19.13 -8.57 0.94
CA THR A 47 19.03 -8.24 2.36
C THR A 47 17.57 -8.24 2.79
N ASP A 48 17.30 -8.41 4.08
CA ASP A 48 15.93 -8.35 4.60
C ASP A 48 15.27 -7.00 4.34
N ALA A 49 16.05 -5.91 4.40
CA ALA A 49 15.59 -4.58 4.03
C ALA A 49 15.17 -4.51 2.55
N LEU A 50 15.92 -5.12 1.63
CA LEU A 50 15.52 -5.21 0.22
C LEU A 50 14.21 -5.98 0.08
N LEU A 51 14.10 -7.16 0.72
CA LEU A 51 12.90 -7.99 0.64
C LEU A 51 11.68 -7.29 1.24
N SER A 52 11.84 -6.64 2.39
CA SER A 52 10.79 -5.87 3.05
C SER A 52 10.32 -4.70 2.19
N ASN A 53 11.25 -3.92 1.66
CA ASN A 53 10.94 -2.80 0.75
C ASN A 53 10.19 -3.29 -0.50
N THR A 54 10.62 -4.40 -1.09
CA THR A 54 9.92 -5.01 -2.24
C THR A 54 8.48 -5.40 -1.89
N ARG A 55 8.26 -6.09 -0.76
CA ARG A 55 6.90 -6.42 -0.29
C ARG A 55 6.05 -5.17 -0.13
N THR A 56 6.59 -4.12 0.49
CA THR A 56 5.89 -2.85 0.69
C THR A 56 5.54 -2.16 -0.62
N GLN A 57 6.47 -2.12 -1.59
CA GLN A 57 6.21 -1.50 -2.89
C GLN A 57 5.16 -2.26 -3.71
N VAL A 58 5.22 -3.60 -3.70
CA VAL A 58 4.21 -4.45 -4.36
C VAL A 58 2.84 -4.24 -3.72
N ARG A 59 2.75 -4.28 -2.37
CA ARG A 59 1.50 -4.01 -1.64
C ARG A 59 0.97 -2.63 -2.00
N LYS A 60 1.79 -1.58 -1.89
CA LYS A 60 1.40 -0.19 -2.19
C LYS A 60 0.90 -0.03 -3.63
N PHE A 61 1.52 -0.70 -4.61
CA PHE A 61 1.05 -0.69 -5.98
C PHE A 61 -0.39 -1.19 -6.13
N TYR A 62 -0.73 -2.28 -5.43
CA TYR A 62 -2.06 -2.88 -5.48
C TYR A 62 -3.07 -2.16 -4.58
N THR A 63 -2.67 -1.70 -3.39
CA THR A 63 -3.47 -0.82 -2.54
C THR A 63 -3.93 0.41 -3.31
N ASN A 64 -3.05 1.06 -4.08
CA ASN A 64 -3.40 2.20 -4.92
C ASN A 64 -4.39 1.87 -6.05
N LYS A 65 -4.50 0.60 -6.45
CA LYS A 65 -5.47 0.10 -7.44
C LYS A 65 -6.79 -0.38 -6.80
N GLY A 66 -6.92 -0.28 -5.47
CA GLY A 66 -8.09 -0.67 -4.69
C GLY A 66 -8.05 -2.09 -4.12
N PHE A 67 -6.89 -2.73 -4.09
CA PHE A 67 -6.72 -4.08 -3.53
C PHE A 67 -6.03 -3.98 -2.15
N LEU A 68 -6.83 -3.83 -1.09
CA LEU A 68 -6.30 -3.59 0.25
C LEU A 68 -5.68 -4.84 0.88
N ASP A 69 -6.19 -6.02 0.53
CA ASP A 69 -5.81 -7.29 1.16
C ASP A 69 -4.73 -8.05 0.37
N THR A 70 -3.88 -7.30 -0.34
CA THR A 70 -2.82 -7.90 -1.17
C THR A 70 -1.81 -8.63 -0.30
N LYS A 71 -1.65 -9.93 -0.52
CA LYS A 71 -0.65 -10.78 0.12
C LYS A 71 0.55 -10.96 -0.81
N VAL A 72 1.75 -10.78 -0.26
CA VAL A 72 3.01 -10.89 -1.01
C VAL A 72 3.94 -11.81 -0.26
N VAL A 73 4.29 -12.94 -0.88
CA VAL A 73 5.23 -13.92 -0.36
C VAL A 73 6.45 -13.91 -1.26
N ILE A 74 7.64 -13.75 -0.66
CA ILE A 74 8.90 -13.77 -1.41
C ILE A 74 9.69 -14.98 -0.93
N ARG A 75 10.03 -15.88 -1.86
CA ARG A 75 10.81 -17.09 -1.61
C ARG A 75 12.14 -17.02 -2.35
N GLN A 76 13.20 -17.46 -1.68
CA GLN A 76 14.50 -17.69 -2.30
C GLN A 76 14.52 -19.13 -2.80
N VAL A 77 14.89 -19.35 -4.06
CA VAL A 77 15.04 -20.69 -4.63
C VAL A 77 16.49 -21.13 -4.41
N ALA A 78 16.74 -22.32 -3.86
CA ALA A 78 18.00 -22.66 -3.19
C ALA A 78 19.25 -22.71 -4.08
N ASP A 79 19.10 -22.97 -5.39
CA ASP A 79 20.24 -23.29 -6.26
C ASP A 79 20.69 -22.11 -7.15
N CYS A 80 19.94 -21.02 -7.13
CA CYS A 80 20.26 -19.78 -7.82
C CYS A 80 19.78 -18.67 -6.91
N VAL A 81 20.47 -17.54 -6.84
CA VAL A 81 19.98 -16.37 -6.08
C VAL A 81 18.78 -15.71 -6.80
N ALA A 82 17.73 -16.48 -7.01
CA ALA A 82 16.53 -16.14 -7.72
C ALA A 82 15.40 -15.93 -6.71
N LEU A 83 14.72 -14.80 -6.82
CA LEU A 83 13.57 -14.49 -6.00
C LEU A 83 12.28 -14.83 -6.75
N LYS A 84 11.44 -15.65 -6.13
CA LYS A 84 10.06 -15.85 -6.56
C LYS A 84 9.16 -14.96 -5.71
N ILE A 85 8.49 -14.00 -6.36
CA ILE A 85 7.57 -13.06 -5.71
C ILE A 85 6.15 -13.50 -6.06
N ASP A 86 5.54 -14.24 -5.16
CA ASP A 86 4.16 -14.71 -5.28
C ASP A 86 3.23 -13.62 -4.75
N VAL A 87 2.33 -13.14 -5.61
CA VAL A 87 1.39 -12.06 -5.27
C VAL A 87 -0.03 -12.56 -5.41
N ASP A 88 -0.76 -12.51 -4.30
CA ASP A 88 -2.22 -12.63 -4.28
C ASP A 88 -2.80 -11.23 -4.09
N LYS A 89 -3.54 -10.77 -5.10
CA LYS A 89 -4.16 -9.45 -5.12
C LYS A 89 -5.37 -9.36 -4.17
N GLY A 90 -6.01 -10.51 -3.87
CA GLY A 90 -7.29 -10.53 -3.19
C GLY A 90 -8.40 -9.81 -3.97
N SER A 91 -9.49 -9.54 -3.26
CA SER A 91 -10.66 -8.84 -3.81
C SER A 91 -10.43 -7.33 -3.86
N LYS A 92 -11.04 -6.70 -4.88
CA LYS A 92 -11.02 -5.24 -5.00
C LYS A 92 -12.00 -4.63 -3.99
N VAL A 93 -11.48 -3.89 -3.03
CA VAL A 93 -12.28 -3.19 -2.03
C VAL A 93 -12.79 -1.88 -2.64
N ARG A 94 -14.08 -1.62 -2.44
CA ARG A 94 -14.74 -0.39 -2.87
C ARG A 94 -15.57 0.17 -1.73
N ILE A 95 -15.69 1.49 -1.69
CA ILE A 95 -16.50 2.20 -0.72
C ILE A 95 -17.96 2.00 -1.10
N HIS A 96 -18.70 1.29 -0.26
CA HIS A 96 -20.13 1.11 -0.41
C HIS A 96 -20.88 2.37 0.03
N GLU A 97 -20.62 2.80 1.27
CA GLU A 97 -21.30 3.92 1.91
C GLU A 97 -20.31 4.81 2.67
N ILE A 98 -20.63 6.10 2.75
CA ILE A 98 -20.04 7.07 3.66
C ILE A 98 -21.17 7.62 4.52
N ALA A 99 -21.12 7.43 5.83
CA ALA A 99 -22.09 7.98 6.76
C ALA A 99 -21.46 9.11 7.58
N PHE A 100 -22.27 10.07 8.00
CA PHE A 100 -21.88 11.12 8.93
C PHE A 100 -22.80 11.04 10.15
N GLU A 101 -22.23 10.99 11.33
CA GLU A 101 -22.97 10.97 12.59
C GLU A 101 -22.68 12.23 13.40
N GLY A 102 -23.68 12.71 14.13
CA GLY A 102 -23.57 13.88 15.00
C GLY A 102 -23.69 15.24 14.32
N ASP A 103 -23.58 15.33 12.98
CA ASP A 103 -23.88 16.58 12.27
C ASP A 103 -25.40 16.83 12.21
N LYS A 104 -25.78 18.07 12.50
CA LYS A 104 -27.16 18.58 12.38
C LYS A 104 -27.25 19.83 11.50
N ALA A 105 -26.11 20.42 11.12
CA ALA A 105 -26.06 21.68 10.39
C ALA A 105 -26.22 21.47 8.87
N PHE A 106 -25.73 20.36 8.34
CA PHE A 106 -25.79 20.09 6.90
C PHE A 106 -26.37 18.71 6.61
N LYS A 107 -26.92 18.57 5.40
CA LYS A 107 -27.33 17.26 4.89
C LYS A 107 -26.09 16.47 4.46
N ASP A 108 -26.10 15.17 4.69
CA ASP A 108 -25.04 14.24 4.26
C ASP A 108 -24.62 14.44 2.81
N GLY A 109 -25.59 14.67 1.91
CA GLY A 109 -25.30 14.92 0.49
C GLY A 109 -24.41 16.16 0.25
N LYS A 110 -24.49 17.20 1.09
CA LYS A 110 -23.61 18.39 1.03
C LYS A 110 -22.21 18.04 1.54
N LEU A 111 -22.11 17.23 2.60
CA LEU A 111 -20.84 16.77 3.17
C LEU A 111 -20.11 15.80 2.22
N LYS A 112 -20.81 14.79 1.68
CA LYS A 112 -20.29 13.84 0.67
C LYS A 112 -19.73 14.56 -0.57
N LYS A 113 -20.24 15.74 -0.92
CA LYS A 113 -19.73 16.53 -2.05
C LYS A 113 -18.35 17.14 -1.77
N GLN A 114 -17.99 17.38 -0.52
CA GLN A 114 -16.66 17.89 -0.14
C GLN A 114 -15.58 16.82 -0.32
N PHE A 115 -15.96 15.54 -0.23
CA PHE A 115 -15.08 14.42 -0.52
C PHE A 115 -14.90 14.27 -2.04
N LYS A 116 -13.85 14.89 -2.57
CA LYS A 116 -13.64 14.96 -4.02
C LYS A 116 -13.10 13.64 -4.58
N LYS A 117 -12.22 12.97 -3.82
CA LYS A 117 -11.49 11.77 -4.26
C LYS A 117 -12.09 10.49 -3.66
N THR A 118 -12.58 10.57 -2.43
CA THR A 118 -13.20 9.46 -1.71
C THR A 118 -14.70 9.46 -1.93
N LYS A 119 -15.21 8.54 -2.76
CA LYS A 119 -16.63 8.52 -3.13
C LYS A 119 -17.19 7.11 -3.07
N GLU A 120 -18.45 7.00 -2.71
CA GLU A 120 -19.23 5.77 -2.81
C GLU A 120 -19.27 5.28 -4.26
N ARG A 121 -19.21 3.96 -4.43
CA ARG A 121 -19.42 3.30 -5.71
C ARG A 121 -20.88 3.48 -6.11
N LYS A 122 -21.12 4.15 -7.23
CA LYS A 122 -22.47 4.30 -7.82
C LYS A 122 -22.58 3.46 -9.09
N PRO A 123 -23.53 2.51 -9.19
CA PRO A 123 -23.61 1.58 -10.32
C PRO A 123 -23.84 2.30 -11.66
N TYR A 124 -24.57 3.42 -11.64
CA TYR A 124 -24.85 4.25 -12.82
C TYR A 124 -23.74 5.23 -13.19
N LYS A 125 -22.67 5.35 -12.38
CA LYS A 125 -21.63 6.36 -12.58
C LYS A 125 -20.30 5.70 -12.94
N PHE A 126 -20.11 5.41 -14.24
CA PHE A 126 -18.89 4.78 -14.78
C PHE A 126 -17.59 5.50 -14.40
N LEU A 127 -17.62 6.83 -14.15
CA LEU A 127 -16.45 7.63 -13.80
C LEU A 127 -16.06 7.59 -12.30
N THR A 128 -16.84 6.96 -11.41
CA THR A 128 -16.53 6.93 -9.97
C THR A 128 -16.18 5.50 -9.53
N PRO A 129 -14.89 5.12 -9.58
CA PRO A 129 -14.47 3.75 -9.30
C PRO A 129 -14.70 3.32 -7.84
N GLY A 130 -14.96 4.28 -6.95
CA GLY A 130 -15.25 4.07 -5.54
C GLY A 130 -14.11 3.39 -4.79
N LYS A 131 -12.85 3.62 -5.21
CA LYS A 131 -11.67 3.06 -4.53
C LYS A 131 -11.47 3.77 -3.19
N TYR A 132 -11.05 3.01 -2.17
CA TYR A 132 -10.56 3.59 -0.93
C TYR A 132 -9.05 3.79 -1.01
N GLN A 133 -8.58 4.99 -0.66
CA GLN A 133 -7.16 5.28 -0.55
C GLN A 133 -6.94 6.19 0.65
N ALA A 134 -6.23 5.67 1.66
CA ALA A 134 -6.08 6.34 2.96
C ALA A 134 -5.59 7.79 2.84
N SER A 135 -4.59 8.06 1.98
CA SER A 135 -4.10 9.43 1.76
C SER A 135 -5.16 10.36 1.15
N GLU A 136 -5.97 9.86 0.22
CA GLU A 136 -7.05 10.65 -0.39
C GLU A 136 -8.19 10.90 0.62
N TYR A 137 -8.45 9.94 1.52
CA TYR A 137 -9.42 10.08 2.61
C TYR A 137 -9.00 11.12 3.64
N GLU A 138 -7.73 11.10 4.08
CA GLU A 138 -7.17 12.11 4.98
C GLU A 138 -7.24 13.53 4.38
N GLU A 139 -6.93 13.68 3.09
CA GLU A 139 -7.07 14.96 2.39
C GLU A 139 -8.53 15.44 2.34
N ASP A 140 -9.48 14.53 2.11
CA ASP A 140 -10.90 14.87 2.04
C ASP A 140 -11.48 15.19 3.43
N LYS A 141 -11.00 14.55 4.51
CA LYS A 141 -11.34 14.93 5.90
C LYS A 141 -10.95 16.38 6.20
N LYS A 142 -9.74 16.80 5.79
CA LYS A 142 -9.30 18.20 5.95
C LYS A 142 -10.22 19.17 5.22
N LYS A 143 -10.59 18.86 3.97
CA LYS A 143 -11.54 19.69 3.20
C LYS A 143 -12.91 19.77 3.84
N LEU A 144 -13.35 18.69 4.50
CA LEU A 144 -14.61 18.72 5.25
C LEU A 144 -14.52 19.74 6.38
N VAL A 145 -13.47 19.68 7.20
CA VAL A 145 -13.24 20.64 8.29
C VAL A 145 -13.11 22.07 7.75
N ASP A 146 -12.35 22.27 6.65
CA ASP A 146 -12.23 23.57 5.99
C ASP A 146 -13.59 24.10 5.51
N PHE A 147 -14.44 23.22 4.97
CA PHE A 147 -15.80 23.59 4.58
C PHE A 147 -16.64 24.08 5.78
N TYR A 148 -16.57 23.40 6.92
CA TYR A 148 -17.24 23.86 8.15
C TYR A 148 -16.70 25.20 8.63
N ASN A 149 -15.37 25.37 8.66
CA ASN A 149 -14.73 26.63 9.05
C ASN A 149 -15.17 27.79 8.15
N ASN A 150 -15.28 27.57 6.84
CA ASN A 150 -15.73 28.57 5.88
C ASN A 150 -17.21 28.94 6.05
N GLU A 151 -18.04 28.04 6.57
CA GLU A 151 -19.45 28.31 6.89
C GLU A 151 -19.62 28.87 8.32
N GLY A 152 -18.53 29.17 9.03
CA GLY A 152 -18.52 29.85 10.33
C GLY A 152 -18.35 28.95 11.56
N TYR A 153 -18.21 27.63 11.39
CA TYR A 153 -18.08 26.68 12.50
C TYR A 153 -16.62 26.54 12.93
N ARG A 154 -16.12 27.51 13.71
CA ARG A 154 -14.68 27.62 14.06
C ARG A 154 -14.12 26.45 14.86
N ASP A 155 -14.94 25.83 15.71
CA ASP A 155 -14.54 24.71 16.56
C ASP A 155 -14.89 23.35 15.92
N ALA A 156 -15.25 23.34 14.64
CA ALA A 156 -15.58 22.11 13.95
C ALA A 156 -14.37 21.19 13.87
N SER A 157 -14.54 19.97 14.35
CA SER A 157 -13.52 18.94 14.33
C SER A 157 -14.16 17.57 14.15
N ILE A 158 -13.39 16.64 13.56
CA ILE A 158 -13.79 15.24 13.46
C ILE A 158 -13.28 14.56 14.74
N VAL A 159 -14.20 14.17 15.62
CA VAL A 159 -13.87 13.53 16.90
C VAL A 159 -13.33 12.12 16.69
N SER A 160 -13.96 11.36 15.78
CA SER A 160 -13.58 10.00 15.44
C SER A 160 -14.04 9.64 14.04
N ASP A 161 -13.36 8.68 13.43
CA ASP A 161 -13.83 7.99 12.22
C ASP A 161 -13.70 6.47 12.40
N THR A 162 -14.36 5.71 11.54
CA THR A 162 -14.31 4.25 11.56
C THR A 162 -14.47 3.72 10.14
N LEU A 163 -13.76 2.64 9.83
CA LEU A 163 -13.88 1.91 8.56
C LEU A 163 -14.50 0.54 8.85
N ILE A 164 -15.70 0.33 8.33
CA ILE A 164 -16.42 -0.94 8.45
C ILE A 164 -16.24 -1.70 7.13
N ARG A 165 -16.00 -3.01 7.23
CA ARG A 165 -15.98 -3.91 6.08
C ARG A 165 -17.23 -4.76 6.12
N ASP A 166 -18.00 -4.69 5.05
CA ASP A 166 -19.08 -5.65 4.81
C ASP A 166 -18.41 -6.99 4.46
N GLU A 167 -18.74 -8.06 5.19
CA GLU A 167 -18.26 -9.43 4.92
C GLU A 167 -18.87 -10.02 3.64
#